data_AF-A0A940LCP1-F1
#
_entry.id   AF-A0A940LCP1-F1
#
_cell.length_a   1.000
_cell.length_b   1.000
_cell.length_c   1.000
_cell.angle_alpha   90.00
_cell.angle_beta   90.00
_cell.angle_gamma   90.00
#
_symmetry.space_group_name_H-M   'P 1'
#
loop_
_entity.id
_entity.type
_entity.pdbx_description
1 polymer ?
#
loop_
_entity_poly.entity_id
_entity_poly.type
_entity_poly.pdbx_seq_one_letter_code
_entity_poly.pdbx_strand_id
1 'polypeptide(L)' 'MSFQAYIDNIKAKTGKTPADFKKLAEKKGFLEKGKLNPAVKATEITNWLKEEFELGHGHAMAIYATFKGKSE' A
#
# COMPACT_ATOMS: atom_id res chain seq x y z
N MET A 1 -15.35 -3.40 -10.67
CA MET A 1 -15.01 -3.80 -9.28
C MET A 1 -14.64 -2.55 -8.52
N SER A 2 -15.35 -2.24 -7.44
CA SER A 2 -15.11 -1.02 -6.66
C SER A 2 -13.81 -1.10 -5.87
N PHE A 3 -13.20 0.04 -5.60
CA PHE A 3 -12.00 0.17 -4.77
C PHE A 3 -12.16 -0.53 -3.41
N GLN A 4 -13.37 -0.45 -2.83
CA GLN A 4 -13.74 -1.14 -1.60
C GLN A 4 -13.49 -2.66 -1.64
N ALA A 5 -13.80 -3.34 -2.76
CA ALA A 5 -13.63 -4.79 -2.87
C ALA A 5 -12.15 -5.19 -2.91
N TYR A 6 -11.30 -4.35 -3.48
CA TYR A 6 -9.84 -4.53 -3.44
C TYR A 6 -9.33 -4.41 -2.01
N ILE A 7 -9.75 -3.37 -1.28
CA ILE A 7 -9.34 -3.16 0.12
C ILE A 7 -9.81 -4.31 1.01
N ASP A 8 -11.03 -4.80 0.81
CA ASP A 8 -11.55 -5.93 1.59
C ASP A 8 -10.77 -7.23 1.32
N ASN A 9 -10.46 -7.53 0.05
CA ASN A 9 -9.60 -8.66 -0.31
C ASN A 9 -8.19 -8.53 0.28
N ILE A 10 -7.61 -7.33 0.23
CA ILE A 10 -6.30 -7.07 0.84
C ILE A 10 -6.39 -7.31 2.34
N LYS A 11 -7.40 -6.78 3.03
CA LYS A 11 -7.60 -6.99 4.47
C LYS A 11 -7.83 -8.46 4.80
N ALA A 12 -8.58 -9.20 3.99
CA ALA A 12 -8.82 -10.63 4.17
C ALA A 12 -7.53 -11.46 4.02
N LYS A 13 -6.65 -11.10 3.07
CA LYS A 13 -5.36 -11.77 2.85
C LYS A 13 -4.32 -11.42 3.90
N THR A 14 -4.24 -10.14 4.26
CA THR A 14 -3.12 -9.58 5.01
C THR A 14 -3.45 -9.34 6.49
N GLY A 15 -4.74 -9.31 6.83
CA GLY A 15 -5.24 -8.85 8.13
C GLY A 15 -5.10 -7.33 8.32
N LYS A 16 -4.65 -6.59 7.30
CA LYS A 16 -4.20 -5.20 7.42
C LYS A 16 -5.11 -4.24 6.68
N THR A 17 -5.36 -3.08 7.28
CA THR A 17 -6.11 -1.99 6.65
C THR A 17 -5.16 -1.04 5.92
N PRO A 18 -5.64 -0.26 4.93
CA PRO A 18 -4.82 0.76 4.25
C PRO A 18 -4.18 1.76 5.22
N ALA A 19 -4.80 2.02 6.38
CA ALA A 19 -4.22 2.84 7.44
C ALA A 19 -3.03 2.14 8.15
N ASP A 20 -3.09 0.82 8.35
CA ASP A 20 -1.97 0.04 8.89
C ASP A 20 -0.81 0.00 7.89
N PHE A 21 -1.11 -0.18 6.61
CA PHE A 21 -0.11 -0.06 5.54
C PHE A 21 0.58 1.30 5.53
N LYS A 22 -0.13 2.41 5.79
CA LYS A 22 0.49 3.73 5.94
C LYS A 22 1.48 3.75 7.10
N LYS A 23 1.09 3.27 8.28
CA LYS A 23 2.00 3.20 9.43
C LYS A 23 3.23 2.33 9.16
N LEU A 24 3.05 1.19 8.49
CA LEU A 24 4.14 0.30 8.11
C LEU A 24 5.07 0.95 7.07
N ALA A 25 4.50 1.64 6.09
CA ALA A 25 5.24 2.37 5.08
C ALA A 25 6.02 3.55 5.70
N GLU A 26 5.46 4.27 6.69
CA GLU A 26 6.18 5.28 7.46
C GLU A 26 7.33 4.65 8.25
N LYS A 27 7.08 3.52 8.91
CA LYS A 27 8.11 2.79 9.66
C LYS A 27 9.25 2.26 8.77
N LYS A 28 8.96 1.90 7.51
CA LYS A 28 9.95 1.50 6.50
C LYS A 28 10.65 2.69 5.83
N GLY A 29 10.17 3.92 6.01
CA GLY A 29 10.68 5.12 5.33
C GLY A 29 10.12 5.34 3.91
N PHE A 30 9.09 4.58 3.52
CA PHE A 30 8.35 4.76 2.26
C PHE A 30 7.43 5.98 2.28
N LEU A 31 6.93 6.35 3.45
CA LEU A 31 6.18 7.57 3.70
C LEU A 31 7.01 8.47 4.62
N GLU A 32 7.10 9.75 4.27
CA GLU A 32 7.70 10.79 5.09
C GLU A 32 6.66 11.90 5.32
N LYS A 33 6.34 12.17 6.60
CA LYS A 33 5.36 13.20 7.01
C LYS A 33 4.00 13.05 6.30
N GLY A 34 3.50 11.81 6.16
CA GLY A 34 2.23 11.52 5.50
C GLY A 34 2.23 11.68 3.98
N LYS A 35 3.40 11.88 3.35
CA LYS A 35 3.57 11.90 1.89
C LYS A 35 4.51 10.78 1.44
N LEU A 36 4.31 10.29 0.23
CA LEU A 36 5.21 9.30 -0.35
C LEU A 36 6.62 9.87 -0.48
N ASN A 37 7.61 9.15 0.02
CA ASN A 37 9.00 9.57 -0.09
C ASN A 37 9.41 9.56 -1.57
N PRO A 38 9.82 10.71 -2.16
CA PRO A 38 10.21 10.78 -3.56
C PRO A 38 11.47 9.96 -3.89
N ALA A 39 12.27 9.61 -2.88
CA ALA A 39 13.41 8.71 -3.05
C ALA A 39 12.98 7.25 -3.23
N VAL A 40 11.76 6.90 -2.82
CA VAL A 40 11.25 5.52 -2.83
C VAL A 40 10.51 5.25 -4.12
N LYS A 41 10.90 4.18 -4.81
CA LYS A 41 10.26 3.79 -6.07
C LYS A 41 8.97 3.05 -5.80
N ALA A 42 7.99 3.23 -6.68
CA ALA A 42 6.75 2.44 -6.67
C ALA A 42 7.04 0.93 -6.66
N THR A 43 8.07 0.50 -7.40
CA THR A 43 8.51 -0.90 -7.46
C THR A 43 8.93 -1.45 -6.10
N GLU A 44 9.62 -0.66 -5.27
CA GLU A 44 10.05 -1.11 -3.93
C GLU A 44 8.85 -1.35 -3.02
N ILE A 45 7.87 -0.44 -3.06
CA ILE A 45 6.62 -0.59 -2.31
C ILE A 45 5.84 -1.80 -2.83
N THR A 46 5.74 -1.97 -4.15
CA THR A 46 5.02 -3.12 -4.71
C THR A 46 5.71 -4.46 -4.43
N ASN A 47 7.04 -4.50 -4.44
CA ASN A 47 7.81 -5.69 -4.09
C ASN A 47 7.64 -6.01 -2.60
N TRP A 48 7.76 -5.02 -1.73
CA TRP A 48 7.51 -5.19 -0.31
C TRP A 48 6.10 -5.74 -0.03
N LEU A 49 5.08 -5.16 -0.68
CA LEU A 49 3.70 -5.63 -0.57
C LEU A 49 3.50 -7.04 -1.15
N LYS A 50 4.29 -7.43 -2.15
CA LYS A 50 4.26 -8.78 -2.69
C LYS A 50 4.97 -9.78 -1.78
N GLU A 51 6.12 -9.41 -1.22
CA GLU A 51 6.95 -10.29 -0.41
C GLU A 51 6.36 -10.52 0.99
N GLU A 52 5.83 -9.47 1.63
CA GLU A 52 5.31 -9.61 3.01
C GLU A 52 3.81 -9.92 3.07
N PHE A 53 3.07 -9.62 2.01
CA PHE A 53 1.62 -9.67 2.01
C PHE A 53 1.03 -10.44 0.83
N GLU A 54 1.88 -11.03 -0.02
CA GLU A 54 1.49 -11.78 -1.22
C GLU A 54 0.50 -11.02 -2.11
N LEU A 55 0.62 -9.69 -2.12
CA LEU A 55 -0.24 -8.83 -2.93
C LEU A 55 0.22 -8.86 -4.37
N GLY A 56 -0.70 -9.24 -5.26
CA GLY A 56 -0.49 -9.12 -6.70
C GLY A 56 -0.27 -7.66 -7.11
N HIS A 57 0.37 -7.46 -8.27
CA HIS A 57 0.81 -6.14 -8.74
C HIS A 57 -0.31 -5.07 -8.73
N GLY A 58 -1.54 -5.44 -9.11
CA GLY A 58 -2.70 -4.54 -9.08
C GLY A 58 -3.14 -4.13 -7.66
N HIS A 59 -3.15 -5.07 -6.70
CA HIS A 59 -3.46 -4.77 -5.29
C HIS A 59 -2.38 -3.88 -4.67
N ALA A 60 -1.12 -4.17 -4.98
CA ALA A 60 0.01 -3.39 -4.49
C ALA A 60 -0.01 -1.95 -5.03
N MET A 61 -0.33 -1.78 -6.32
CA MET A 61 -0.58 -0.47 -6.94
C MET A 61 -1.74 0.29 -6.28
N ALA A 62 -2.82 -0.40 -5.91
CA ALA A 62 -3.95 0.22 -5.22
C ALA A 62 -3.54 0.78 -3.84
N ILE A 63 -2.77 0.01 -3.05
CA ILE A 63 -2.21 0.48 -1.78
C ILE A 63 -1.24 1.65 -2.02
N TYR A 64 -0.35 1.55 -3.00
CA TYR A 64 0.53 2.66 -3.37
C TYR A 64 -0.24 3.94 -3.72
N ALA A 65 -1.37 3.83 -4.44
CA ALA A 65 -2.22 4.96 -4.75
C ALA A 65 -2.83 5.61 -3.48
N THR A 66 -3.19 4.81 -2.47
CA THR A 66 -3.65 5.34 -1.17
C THR A 66 -2.58 6.10 -0.41
N PHE A 67 -1.31 5.72 -0.58
CA PHE A 67 -0.17 6.45 0.00
C PHE A 67 0.03 7.80 -0.67
N LYS A 68 -0.20 7.87 -1.98
CA LYS A 68 -0.11 9.12 -2.76
C LYS A 68 -1.27 10.09 -2.50
N GLY A 69 -2.25 9.71 -1.67
CA GLY A 69 -3.41 10.53 -1.36
C GLY A 69 -4.49 10.54 -2.45
N LYS A 70 -4.42 9.61 -3.42
CA LYS A 70 -5.59 9.30 -4.27
C LYS A 70 -6.56 8.46 -3.45
N SER A 71 -7.27 9.12 -2.55
CA SER A 71 -8.66 8.78 -2.25
C SER A 71 -9.47 9.39 -3.40
N GLU A 72 -10.45 8.66 -3.91
CA GLU A 72 -11.31 9.02 -5.05
C GLU A 72 -11.67 10.51 -5.15
#